data_AF-A0A7W1TZ49-F1
#
_entry.id   AF-A0A7W1TZ49-F1
#
_cell.length_a   1.000
_cell.length_b   1.000
_cell.length_c   1.000
_cell.angle_alpha   90.00
_cell.angle_beta   90.00
_cell.angle_gamma   90.00
#
_symmetry.space_group_name_H-M   'P 1'
#
loop_
_entity.id
_entity.type
_entity.pdbx_description
1 polymer ?
#
loop_
_entity_poly.entity_id
_entity_poly.type
_entity_poly.pdbx_seq_one_letter_code
_entity_poly.pdbx_strand_id
1 'polypeptide(L)'
;MDSNLFSIDYISPLRKKLELYYDATETNWCGRSILFRGGKLGLAGLSVVCNSTDLLRGLIFGIGTLLTAGLHSNTYSRSMKYLSSSNYIAAETYLHLLSAVNPDYANSRDCLLSPDGHGIIAVVVDKHFRKFATKCNNSPNLFVNQVVCRLTYLSLILAQIICRVADGVLGVIGMAFSFMTIGKITFFNRLAFRGLQAPGLLRDIFYCTTKCLNPKAGVTRVYKGENNTTAAQIIEMS
;
A
#
# COMPACT_ATOMS: atom_id res chain seq x y z
N MET A 1 -14.55 8.92 -21.41
CA MET A 1 -13.07 8.98 -21.42
C MET A 1 -12.56 7.95 -20.44
N ASP A 2 -12.03 6.84 -20.96
CA ASP A 2 -11.61 5.68 -20.16
C ASP A 2 -10.33 6.00 -19.38
N SER A 3 -10.50 6.50 -18.16
CA SER A 3 -9.41 6.79 -17.22
C SER A 3 -8.68 5.53 -16.71
N ASN A 4 -8.95 4.34 -17.25
CA ASN A 4 -8.39 3.08 -16.76
C ASN A 4 -7.01 2.74 -17.33
N LEU A 5 -6.50 3.49 -18.31
CA LEU A 5 -5.27 3.14 -19.05
C LEU A 5 -3.96 3.07 -18.22
N PHE A 6 -3.96 3.57 -16.98
CA PHE A 6 -2.74 3.68 -16.16
C PHE A 6 -2.84 3.05 -14.75
N SER A 7 -3.92 2.32 -14.46
CA SER A 7 -4.06 1.67 -13.15
C SER A 7 -3.15 0.44 -13.03
N ILE A 8 -2.72 0.09 -11.81
CA ILE A 8 -1.98 -1.14 -11.48
C ILE A 8 -2.61 -2.40 -12.13
N ASP A 9 -3.92 -2.42 -12.31
CA ASP A 9 -4.66 -3.50 -12.99
C ASP A 9 -4.15 -3.75 -14.44
N TYR A 10 -3.57 -2.75 -15.11
CA TYR A 10 -2.92 -2.84 -16.44
C TYR A 10 -1.48 -3.34 -16.43
N ILE A 11 -0.80 -3.32 -15.28
CA ILE A 11 0.59 -3.84 -15.17
C ILE A 11 0.56 -5.37 -15.09
N SER A 12 -0.46 -5.95 -14.47
CA SER A 12 -0.59 -7.41 -14.30
C SER A 12 -0.56 -8.22 -15.62
N PRO A 13 -1.25 -7.82 -16.71
CA PRO A 13 -1.23 -8.53 -17.99
C PRO A 13 0.07 -8.27 -18.75
N LEU A 14 0.65 -7.08 -18.62
CA LEU A 14 1.94 -6.70 -19.20
C LEU A 14 3.09 -7.51 -18.59
N ARG A 15 3.08 -7.70 -17.26
CA ARG A 15 3.99 -8.59 -16.53
C ARG A 15 3.89 -10.02 -17.06
N LYS A 16 2.65 -10.53 -17.19
CA LYS A 16 2.39 -11.88 -17.70
C LYS A 16 2.86 -12.06 -19.15
N LYS A 17 2.67 -11.05 -20.00
CA LYS A 17 3.17 -11.05 -21.39
C LYS A 17 4.70 -11.01 -21.45
N LEU A 18 5.36 -10.23 -20.60
CA LEU A 18 6.83 -10.19 -20.50
C LEU A 18 7.41 -11.52 -20.03
N GLU A 19 6.77 -12.18 -19.06
CA GLU A 19 7.15 -13.52 -18.60
C GLU A 19 6.99 -14.57 -19.71
N LEU A 20 5.87 -14.55 -20.44
CA LEU A 20 5.63 -15.44 -21.58
C LEU A 20 6.58 -15.20 -22.75
N TYR A 21 6.91 -13.94 -23.05
CA TYR A 21 7.84 -13.59 -24.13
C TYR A 21 9.27 -14.07 -23.81
N TYR A 22 9.63 -14.12 -22.53
CA TYR A 22 10.94 -14.56 -22.06
C TYR A 22 11.16 -16.08 -22.14
N ASP A 23 10.09 -16.87 -22.05
CA ASP A 23 10.16 -18.32 -22.23
C ASP A 23 10.14 -18.72 -23.71
N ALA A 24 9.65 -17.86 -24.61
CA ALA A 24 9.50 -18.16 -26.04
C ALA A 24 10.73 -17.84 -26.90
N THR A 25 11.70 -17.06 -26.42
CA THR A 25 12.88 -16.66 -27.22
C THR A 25 14.03 -17.67 -27.12
N GLU A 26 14.30 -18.41 -28.21
CA GLU A 26 15.49 -19.27 -28.45
C GLU A 26 16.80 -18.46 -28.60
N THR A 27 17.07 -17.54 -27.69
CA THR A 27 18.27 -16.70 -27.73
C THR A 27 19.39 -17.27 -26.84
N ASN A 28 20.65 -17.03 -27.23
CA ASN A 28 21.84 -17.32 -26.42
C ASN A 28 21.66 -16.82 -24.98
N TRP A 29 22.17 -17.57 -23.99
CA TRP A 29 22.04 -17.29 -22.55
C TRP A 29 22.34 -15.83 -22.16
N CYS A 30 23.34 -15.21 -22.82
CA CYS A 30 23.69 -13.80 -22.63
C CYS A 30 22.57 -12.84 -23.07
N GLY A 31 21.99 -13.05 -24.25
CA GLY A 31 20.89 -12.22 -24.77
C GLY A 31 19.65 -12.32 -23.89
N ARG A 32 19.35 -13.53 -23.40
CA ARG A 32 18.28 -13.77 -22.43
C ARG A 32 18.51 -12.96 -21.15
N SER A 33 19.71 -13.01 -20.56
CA SER A 33 20.02 -12.23 -19.34
C SER A 33 19.88 -10.71 -19.54
N ILE A 34 20.38 -10.17 -20.66
CA ILE A 34 20.30 -8.73 -20.97
C ILE A 34 18.83 -8.29 -21.12
N LEU A 35 18.03 -9.04 -21.87
CA LEU A 35 16.61 -8.75 -22.08
C LEU A 35 15.82 -8.79 -20.76
N PHE A 36 16.10 -9.75 -19.88
CA PHE A 36 15.47 -9.82 -18.56
C PHE A 36 15.74 -8.55 -17.75
N ARG A 37 17.01 -8.16 -17.63
CA ARG A 37 17.43 -6.99 -16.85
C ARG A 37 16.86 -5.70 -17.43
N GLY A 38 16.90 -5.56 -18.76
CA GLY A 38 16.28 -4.43 -19.47
C GLY A 38 14.77 -4.36 -19.23
N GLY A 39 14.07 -5.49 -19.29
CA GLY A 39 12.64 -5.58 -19.00
C GLY A 39 12.31 -5.19 -17.56
N LYS A 40 13.09 -5.64 -16.57
CA LYS A 40 12.91 -5.25 -15.16
C LYS A 40 13.18 -3.77 -14.92
N LEU A 41 14.18 -3.18 -15.58
CA LEU A 41 14.43 -1.74 -15.54
C LEU A 41 13.27 -0.94 -16.15
N GLY A 42 12.73 -1.39 -17.28
CA GLY A 42 11.53 -0.79 -17.89
C GLY A 42 10.31 -0.85 -16.97
N LEU A 43 10.10 -2.00 -16.32
CA LEU A 43 9.02 -2.17 -15.33
C LEU A 43 9.19 -1.24 -14.12
N ALA A 44 10.43 -1.01 -13.65
CA ALA A 44 10.70 -0.06 -12.57
C ALA A 44 10.26 1.37 -12.94
N GLY A 45 10.56 1.82 -14.16
CA GLY A 45 10.11 3.12 -14.63
C GLY A 45 8.59 3.20 -14.75
N LEU A 46 7.96 2.15 -15.32
CA LEU A 46 6.52 2.09 -15.49
C LEU A 46 5.77 2.06 -14.15
N SER A 47 6.27 1.32 -13.15
CA SER A 47 5.66 1.24 -11.81
C SER A 47 5.66 2.60 -11.13
N VAL A 48 6.75 3.38 -11.25
CA VAL A 48 6.79 4.76 -10.71
C VAL A 48 5.69 5.62 -11.33
N VAL A 49 5.55 5.59 -12.66
CA VAL A 49 4.55 6.39 -13.37
C VAL A 49 3.14 5.97 -12.95
N CYS A 50 2.80 4.69 -13.05
CA CYS A 50 1.47 4.18 -12.69
C CYS A 50 1.13 4.47 -11.23
N ASN A 51 2.02 4.13 -10.29
CA ASN A 51 1.77 4.35 -8.86
C ASN A 51 1.68 5.86 -8.53
N SER A 52 2.42 6.73 -9.22
CA SER A 52 2.29 8.19 -9.07
C SER A 52 0.98 8.73 -9.63
N THR A 53 0.49 8.19 -10.76
CA THR A 53 -0.82 8.58 -11.29
C THR A 53 -1.97 8.10 -10.42
N ASP A 54 -1.88 6.89 -9.86
CA ASP A 54 -2.86 6.38 -8.90
C ASP A 54 -2.82 7.17 -7.59
N LEU A 55 -1.64 7.56 -7.11
CA LEU A 55 -1.50 8.49 -5.98
C LEU A 55 -2.26 9.80 -6.23
N LEU A 56 -2.04 10.43 -7.38
CA LEU A 56 -2.70 11.69 -7.73
C LEU A 56 -4.23 11.55 -7.73
N ARG A 57 -4.75 10.46 -8.29
CA ARG A 57 -6.19 10.13 -8.23
C ARG A 57 -6.67 9.94 -6.80
N GLY A 58 -5.89 9.21 -6.00
CA GLY A 58 -6.15 8.99 -4.58
C GLY A 58 -6.25 10.29 -3.79
N LEU A 59 -5.37 11.26 -4.08
CA LEU A 59 -5.41 12.60 -3.49
C LEU A 59 -6.66 13.38 -3.89
N ILE A 60 -7.04 13.36 -5.17
CA ILE A 60 -8.28 14.02 -5.65
C ILE A 60 -9.51 13.44 -4.94
N PHE A 61 -9.65 12.11 -4.90
CA PHE A 61 -10.73 11.45 -4.16
C PHE A 61 -10.63 11.66 -2.65
N GLY A 62 -9.41 11.79 -2.11
CA GLY A 62 -9.13 12.05 -0.70
C GLY A 62 -9.61 13.43 -0.28
N ILE A 63 -9.36 14.46 -1.08
CA ILE A 63 -9.90 15.81 -0.85
C ILE A 63 -11.43 15.76 -0.88
N GLY A 64 -12.03 15.09 -1.86
CA GLY A 64 -13.49 14.91 -1.91
C GLY A 64 -14.04 14.18 -0.67
N THR A 65 -13.29 13.21 -0.14
CA THR A 65 -13.63 12.48 1.08
C THR A 65 -13.54 13.38 2.31
N LEU A 66 -12.53 14.24 2.42
CA LEU A 66 -12.41 15.22 3.51
C LEU A 66 -13.53 16.27 3.45
N LEU A 67 -13.82 16.82 2.27
CA LEU A 67 -14.90 17.79 2.07
C LEU A 67 -16.28 17.21 2.41
N THR A 68 -16.48 15.91 2.16
CA THR A 68 -17.73 15.21 2.51
C THR A 68 -17.67 14.54 3.89
N ALA A 69 -16.63 14.78 4.69
CA ALA A 69 -16.38 14.13 5.98
C ALA A 69 -16.58 12.60 5.94
N GLY A 70 -16.23 11.96 4.83
CA GLY A 70 -16.35 10.52 4.62
C GLY A 70 -17.78 9.97 4.58
N LEU A 71 -18.79 10.82 4.35
CA LEU A 71 -20.19 10.41 4.22
C LEU A 71 -20.46 9.55 2.98
N HIS A 72 -19.73 9.81 1.88
CA HIS A 72 -19.85 9.03 0.64
C HIS A 72 -18.89 7.83 0.67
N SER A 73 -19.42 6.65 1.00
CA SER A 73 -18.63 5.41 1.14
C SER A 73 -17.87 5.02 -0.13
N ASN A 74 -18.44 5.25 -1.33
CA ASN A 74 -17.79 4.96 -2.60
C ASN A 74 -16.56 5.85 -2.84
N THR A 75 -16.69 7.17 -2.58
CA THR A 75 -15.58 8.12 -2.68
C THR A 75 -14.47 7.79 -1.69
N TYR A 76 -14.84 7.45 -0.45
CA TYR A 76 -13.91 7.01 0.59
C TYR A 76 -13.17 5.73 0.17
N SER A 77 -13.90 4.69 -0.29
CA SER A 77 -13.30 3.42 -0.71
C SER A 77 -12.34 3.60 -1.88
N ARG A 78 -12.74 4.39 -2.90
CA ARG A 78 -11.86 4.72 -4.03
C ARG A 78 -10.62 5.49 -3.59
N SER A 79 -10.77 6.49 -2.71
CA SER A 79 -9.63 7.22 -2.16
C SER A 79 -8.65 6.29 -1.45
N MET A 80 -9.14 5.43 -0.57
CA MET A 80 -8.28 4.48 0.15
C MET A 80 -7.61 3.46 -0.78
N LYS A 81 -8.34 2.97 -1.80
CA LYS A 81 -7.78 2.07 -2.82
C LYS A 81 -6.62 2.74 -3.57
N TYR A 82 -6.84 3.92 -4.14
CA TYR A 82 -5.81 4.60 -4.93
C TYR A 82 -4.67 5.15 -4.08
N LEU A 83 -4.94 5.62 -2.86
CA LEU A 83 -3.88 6.01 -1.92
C LEU A 83 -3.05 4.82 -1.45
N SER A 84 -3.59 3.60 -1.45
CA SER A 84 -2.80 2.41 -1.13
C SER A 84 -1.67 2.12 -2.13
N SER A 85 -1.81 2.59 -3.37
CA SER A 85 -0.75 2.54 -4.39
C SER A 85 0.50 3.33 -3.97
N SER A 86 0.38 4.31 -3.05
CA SER A 86 1.52 5.08 -2.56
C SER A 86 2.56 4.22 -1.86
N ASN A 87 2.13 3.15 -1.17
CA ASN A 87 3.03 2.21 -0.49
C ASN A 87 4.05 1.59 -1.45
N TYR A 88 3.69 1.45 -2.73
CA TYR A 88 4.44 0.65 -3.68
C TYR A 88 5.38 1.47 -4.55
N ILE A 89 5.27 2.81 -4.59
CA ILE A 89 6.09 3.66 -5.46
C ILE A 89 7.57 3.35 -5.33
N ALA A 90 8.13 3.43 -4.11
CA ALA A 90 9.54 3.16 -3.89
C ALA A 90 9.84 1.67 -3.69
N ALA A 91 8.94 0.93 -3.04
CA ALA A 91 9.14 -0.48 -2.72
C ALA A 91 9.14 -1.39 -3.97
N GLU A 92 8.22 -1.18 -4.91
CA GLU A 92 8.15 -1.94 -6.17
C GLU A 92 9.31 -1.59 -7.10
N THR A 93 9.66 -0.31 -7.19
CA THR A 93 10.84 0.16 -7.93
C THR A 93 12.11 -0.51 -7.41
N TYR A 94 12.28 -0.57 -6.09
CA TYR A 94 13.38 -1.28 -5.45
C TYR A 94 13.40 -2.76 -5.81
N LEU A 95 12.26 -3.46 -5.77
CA LEU A 95 12.20 -4.88 -6.15
C LEU A 95 12.57 -5.10 -7.61
N HIS A 96 12.13 -4.23 -8.51
CA HIS A 96 12.49 -4.30 -9.93
C HIS A 96 13.97 -4.04 -10.17
N LEU A 97 14.55 -3.06 -9.49
CA LEU A 97 15.99 -2.79 -9.54
C LEU A 97 16.81 -3.95 -8.96
N LEU A 98 16.41 -4.50 -7.82
CA LEU A 98 17.08 -5.64 -7.22
C LEU A 98 16.98 -6.87 -8.12
N SER A 99 15.83 -7.09 -8.77
CA SER A 99 15.65 -8.17 -9.75
C SER A 99 16.50 -7.98 -11.02
N ALA A 100 16.76 -6.72 -11.42
CA ALA A 100 17.65 -6.42 -12.53
C ALA A 100 19.13 -6.67 -12.18
N VAL A 101 19.51 -6.50 -10.92
CA VAL A 101 20.88 -6.81 -10.44
C VAL A 101 21.06 -8.31 -10.18
N ASN A 102 20.07 -8.94 -9.55
CA ASN A 102 20.05 -10.36 -9.21
C ASN A 102 18.76 -11.04 -9.73
N PRO A 103 18.82 -11.71 -10.90
CA PRO A 103 17.67 -12.41 -11.48
C PRO A 103 17.16 -13.56 -10.60
N ASP A 104 18.03 -14.22 -9.84
CA ASP A 104 17.68 -15.36 -8.99
C ASP A 104 16.76 -14.94 -7.84
N TYR A 105 16.85 -13.67 -7.43
CA TYR A 105 15.94 -13.11 -6.44
C TYR A 105 14.49 -13.11 -6.94
N ALA A 106 14.25 -12.76 -8.21
CA ALA A 106 12.90 -12.67 -8.79
C ALA A 106 12.11 -14.00 -8.77
N ASN A 107 12.81 -15.13 -8.69
CA ASN A 107 12.23 -16.47 -8.69
C ASN A 107 12.04 -17.04 -7.27
N SER A 108 12.53 -16.35 -6.23
CA SER A 108 12.40 -16.85 -4.86
C SER A 108 10.99 -16.57 -4.30
N ARG A 109 10.31 -17.61 -3.80
CA ARG A 109 8.99 -17.47 -3.14
C ARG A 109 9.02 -16.58 -1.91
N ASP A 110 10.20 -16.38 -1.32
CA ASP A 110 10.44 -15.44 -0.22
C ASP A 110 10.29 -13.96 -0.60
N CYS A 111 10.12 -13.66 -1.89
CA CYS A 111 9.75 -12.33 -2.40
C CYS A 111 8.28 -11.97 -2.17
N LEU A 112 7.43 -12.90 -1.73
CA LEU A 112 6.07 -12.62 -1.25
C LEU A 112 6.14 -11.94 0.13
N LEU A 113 6.76 -10.77 0.16
CA LEU A 113 6.62 -9.86 1.29
C LEU A 113 5.15 -9.44 1.38
N SER A 114 4.58 -9.56 2.58
CA SER A 114 3.16 -9.27 2.83
C SER A 114 2.75 -7.96 2.15
N PRO A 115 1.73 -7.97 1.29
CA PRO A 115 1.25 -6.80 0.55
C PRO A 115 0.55 -5.78 1.46
N ASP A 116 0.53 -5.97 2.77
CA ASP A 116 -0.30 -5.14 3.65
C ASP A 116 0.19 -3.68 3.74
N GLY A 117 1.36 -3.35 3.18
CA GLY A 117 1.78 -1.96 2.95
C GLY A 117 2.10 -1.18 4.23
N HIS A 118 2.24 -1.88 5.35
CA HIS A 118 2.52 -1.28 6.64
C HIS A 118 4.01 -1.47 6.99
N GLY A 119 4.69 -0.36 7.28
CA GLY A 119 6.08 -0.36 7.77
C GLY A 119 6.23 -1.15 9.07
N ILE A 120 7.45 -1.58 9.40
CA ILE A 120 7.70 -2.55 10.47
C ILE A 120 7.19 -2.03 11.81
N ILE A 121 7.55 -0.80 12.14
CA ILE A 121 7.15 -0.16 13.41
C ILE A 121 5.69 0.31 13.30
N ALA A 122 5.30 0.84 12.12
CA ALA A 122 3.95 1.30 11.88
C ALA A 122 2.88 0.21 12.08
N VAL A 123 3.13 -1.05 11.70
CA VAL A 123 2.19 -2.17 11.94
C VAL A 123 1.84 -2.32 13.42
N VAL A 124 2.86 -2.30 14.29
CA VAL A 124 2.68 -2.59 15.72
C VAL A 124 1.85 -1.49 16.37
N VAL A 125 2.20 -0.24 16.07
CA VAL A 125 1.47 0.94 16.56
C VAL A 125 0.05 0.96 16.02
N ASP A 126 -0.12 0.77 14.71
CA ASP A 126 -1.43 0.79 14.06
C ASP A 126 -2.36 -0.29 14.63
N LYS A 127 -1.86 -1.52 14.85
CA LYS A 127 -2.65 -2.61 15.45
C LYS A 127 -3.17 -2.27 16.85
N HIS A 128 -2.31 -1.68 17.71
CA HIS A 128 -2.73 -1.32 19.07
C HIS A 128 -3.71 -0.15 19.09
N PHE A 129 -3.39 0.92 18.37
CA PHE A 129 -4.23 2.12 18.36
C PHE A 129 -5.54 1.93 17.61
N ARG A 130 -5.59 1.17 16.51
CA ARG A 130 -6.86 0.82 15.84
C ARG A 130 -7.75 -0.02 16.73
N LYS A 131 -7.20 -1.01 17.44
CA LYS A 131 -7.98 -1.83 18.39
C LYS A 131 -8.55 -1.00 19.54
N PHE A 132 -7.83 0.03 19.97
CA PHE A 132 -8.36 0.96 20.98
C PHE A 132 -9.43 1.88 20.38
N ALA A 133 -9.20 2.44 19.19
CA ALA A 133 -10.15 3.31 18.51
C ALA A 133 -11.48 2.60 18.19
N THR A 134 -11.45 1.33 17.78
CA THR A 134 -12.67 0.54 17.53
C THR A 134 -13.44 0.28 18.82
N LYS A 135 -12.76 0.00 19.94
CA LYS A 135 -13.41 -0.10 21.26
C LYS A 135 -14.07 1.22 21.67
N CYS A 136 -13.41 2.36 21.45
CA CYS A 136 -14.00 3.68 21.74
C CYS A 136 -15.24 3.97 20.88
N ASN A 137 -15.18 3.68 19.57
CA ASN A 137 -16.28 3.90 18.63
C ASN A 137 -17.51 3.03 18.93
N ASN A 138 -17.31 1.84 19.51
CA ASN A 138 -18.38 0.93 19.93
C ASN A 138 -18.86 1.17 21.37
N SER A 139 -18.30 2.17 22.07
CA SER A 139 -18.72 2.49 23.43
C SER A 139 -20.15 3.06 23.45
N PRO A 140 -21.01 2.63 24.40
CA PRO A 140 -22.34 3.22 24.58
C PRO A 140 -22.29 4.66 25.13
N ASN A 141 -21.15 5.07 25.70
CA ASN A 141 -20.96 6.42 26.19
C ASN A 141 -20.67 7.38 25.02
N LEU A 142 -21.56 8.34 24.79
CA LEU A 142 -21.44 9.33 23.71
C LEU A 142 -20.15 10.16 23.79
N PHE A 143 -19.69 10.48 25.00
CA PHE A 143 -18.44 11.22 25.19
C PHE A 143 -17.22 10.40 24.74
N VAL A 144 -17.17 9.13 25.12
CA VAL A 144 -16.08 8.21 24.71
C VAL A 144 -16.13 7.99 23.19
N ASN A 145 -17.33 7.82 22.64
CA ASN A 145 -17.54 7.57 21.22
C ASN A 145 -17.14 8.78 20.36
N GLN A 146 -17.50 10.00 20.75
CA GLN A 146 -17.24 11.19 19.94
C GLN A 146 -15.91 11.89 20.26
N VAL A 147 -15.55 12.06 21.53
CA VAL A 147 -14.39 12.87 21.92
C VAL A 147 -13.13 12.01 22.01
N VAL A 148 -13.18 10.92 22.78
CA VAL A 148 -12.00 10.07 23.01
C VAL A 148 -11.58 9.35 21.73
N CYS A 149 -12.54 8.91 20.91
CA CYS A 149 -12.24 8.30 19.61
C CYS A 149 -11.50 9.25 18.67
N ARG A 150 -11.95 10.52 18.55
CA ARG A 150 -11.28 11.53 17.70
C ARG A 150 -9.89 11.87 18.23
N LEU A 151 -9.75 12.04 19.54
CA LEU A 151 -8.44 12.27 20.17
C LEU A 151 -7.48 11.09 19.92
N THR A 152 -8.00 9.86 19.93
CA THR A 152 -7.23 8.65 19.62
C THR A 152 -6.77 8.65 18.16
N TYR A 153 -7.65 9.01 17.20
CA TYR A 153 -7.24 9.11 15.80
C TYR A 153 -6.22 10.23 15.57
N LEU A 154 -6.33 11.35 16.29
CA LEU A 154 -5.36 12.44 16.25
C LEU A 154 -3.98 11.99 16.77
N SER A 155 -3.93 11.28 17.89
CA SER A 155 -2.67 10.72 18.41
C SER A 155 -2.09 9.64 17.49
N LEU A 156 -2.95 8.87 16.83
CA LEU A 156 -2.57 7.88 15.82
C LEU A 156 -1.85 8.54 14.64
N ILE A 157 -2.32 9.71 14.17
CA ILE A 157 -1.64 10.48 13.09
C ILE A 157 -0.20 10.80 13.49
N LEU A 158 -0.01 11.40 14.68
CA LEU A 158 1.31 11.80 15.16
C LEU A 158 2.24 10.60 15.30
N ALA A 159 1.74 9.52 15.92
CA ALA A 159 2.51 8.29 16.09
C ALA A 159 2.91 7.67 14.75
N GLN A 160 2.00 7.64 13.78
CA GLN A 160 2.26 7.09 12.45
C GLN A 160 3.25 7.92 11.64
N ILE A 161 3.21 9.26 11.73
CA ILE A 161 4.21 10.12 11.08
C ILE A 161 5.61 9.74 11.57
N ILE A 162 5.81 9.66 12.89
CA ILE A 162 7.11 9.31 13.49
C ILE A 162 7.54 7.90 13.07
N CYS A 163 6.63 6.92 13.14
CA CYS A 163 6.95 5.54 12.77
C CYS A 163 7.30 5.38 11.29
N ARG A 164 6.55 6.03 10.39
CA ARG A 164 6.80 5.97 8.93
C ARG A 164 8.11 6.66 8.55
N VAL A 165 8.49 7.74 9.22
CA VAL A 165 9.81 8.37 9.03
C VAL A 165 10.92 7.43 9.47
N ALA A 166 10.79 6.82 10.66
CA ALA A 166 11.76 5.85 11.15
C ALA A 166 11.87 4.61 10.23
N ASP A 167 10.73 4.06 9.79
CA ASP A 167 10.67 2.97 8.83
C ASP A 167 11.33 3.37 7.49
N GLY A 168 11.12 4.61 7.03
CA GLY A 168 11.77 5.15 5.84
C GLY A 168 13.30 5.19 5.94
N VAL A 169 13.83 5.70 7.06
CA VAL A 169 15.28 5.72 7.32
C VAL A 169 15.85 4.30 7.35
N LEU A 170 15.20 3.38 8.07
CA LEU A 170 15.59 1.97 8.11
C LEU A 170 15.50 1.30 6.74
N GLY A 171 14.51 1.67 5.92
CA GLY A 171 14.33 1.19 4.55
C GLY A 171 15.47 1.60 3.63
N VAL A 172 15.89 2.86 3.68
CA VAL A 172 17.03 3.36 2.88
C VAL A 172 18.33 2.68 3.28
N ILE A 173 18.57 2.52 4.58
CA ILE A 173 19.75 1.79 5.10
C ILE A 173 19.71 0.32 4.64
N GLY A 174 18.55 -0.34 4.81
CA GLY A 174 18.35 -1.72 4.37
C GLY A 174 18.54 -1.90 2.85
N MET A 175 18.11 -0.92 2.06
CA MET A 175 18.30 -0.92 0.61
C MET A 175 19.78 -0.87 0.22
N ALA A 176 20.57 0.00 0.87
CA ALA A 176 22.01 0.08 0.63
C ALA A 176 22.71 -1.26 0.92
N PHE A 177 22.42 -1.87 2.08
CA PHE A 177 22.97 -3.19 2.43
C PHE A 177 22.47 -4.32 1.52
N SER A 178 21.22 -4.24 1.07
CA SER A 178 20.66 -5.18 0.10
C SER A 178 21.45 -5.13 -1.22
N PHE A 179 21.74 -3.95 -1.76
CA PHE A 179 22.55 -3.84 -2.98
C PHE A 179 24.00 -4.28 -2.77
N MET A 180 24.63 -3.95 -1.63
CA MET A 180 25.97 -4.43 -1.30
C MET A 180 26.05 -5.96 -1.24
N THR A 181 24.98 -6.61 -0.80
CA THR A 181 24.91 -8.07 -0.68
C THR A 181 24.28 -8.74 -1.92
N ILE A 182 24.00 -7.97 -2.97
CA ILE A 182 23.34 -8.44 -4.20
C ILE A 182 22.00 -9.14 -3.88
N GLY A 183 21.34 -8.72 -2.81
CA GLY A 183 20.08 -9.29 -2.35
C GLY A 183 20.16 -10.72 -1.81
N LYS A 184 21.35 -11.25 -1.49
CA LYS A 184 21.49 -12.61 -0.94
C LYS A 184 20.91 -12.74 0.47
N ILE A 185 20.99 -11.68 1.28
CA ILE A 185 20.50 -11.68 2.66
C ILE A 185 19.04 -11.22 2.68
N THR A 186 18.12 -12.15 2.91
CA THR A 186 16.67 -11.90 2.92
C THR A 186 16.25 -10.87 3.97
N PHE A 187 16.95 -10.79 5.10
CA PHE A 187 16.68 -9.82 6.16
C PHE A 187 16.74 -8.37 5.66
N PHE A 188 17.83 -7.98 4.98
CA PHE A 188 17.99 -6.62 4.46
C PHE A 188 16.98 -6.32 3.35
N ASN A 189 16.64 -7.32 2.53
CA ASN A 189 15.62 -7.13 1.49
C ASN A 189 14.24 -6.89 2.09
N ARG A 190 13.89 -7.62 3.15
CA ARG A 190 12.62 -7.43 3.86
C ARG A 190 12.57 -6.08 4.58
N LEU A 191 13.69 -5.66 5.18
CA LEU A 191 13.83 -4.36 5.82
C LEU A 191 13.69 -3.22 4.81
N ALA A 192 14.39 -3.31 3.67
CA ALA A 192 14.33 -2.36 2.58
C ALA A 192 12.90 -2.22 2.04
N PHE A 193 12.28 -3.34 1.65
CA PHE A 193 10.94 -3.32 1.06
C PHE A 193 9.90 -2.75 2.02
N ARG A 194 9.88 -3.16 3.30
CA ARG A 194 8.91 -2.63 4.27
C ARG A 194 9.19 -1.17 4.64
N GLY A 195 10.45 -0.78 4.77
CA GLY A 195 10.82 0.59 5.10
C GLY A 195 10.54 1.58 3.95
N LEU A 196 10.77 1.15 2.70
CA LEU A 196 10.50 1.94 1.50
C LEU A 196 9.00 2.15 1.23
N GLN A 197 8.11 1.51 1.98
CA GLN A 197 6.67 1.80 1.99
C GLN A 197 6.32 3.08 2.78
N ALA A 198 7.32 3.86 3.21
CA ALA A 198 7.12 5.15 3.86
C ALA A 198 6.13 6.12 3.15
N PRO A 199 6.05 6.18 1.81
CA PRO A 199 5.05 7.04 1.13
C PRO A 199 3.59 6.62 1.40
N GLY A 200 3.39 5.43 2.00
CA GLY A 200 2.14 4.99 2.62
C GLY A 200 1.55 5.94 3.67
N LEU A 201 2.39 6.81 4.23
CA LEU A 201 1.99 7.82 5.21
C LEU A 201 0.81 8.68 4.74
N LEU A 202 0.73 8.98 3.43
CA LEU A 202 -0.39 9.76 2.88
C LEU A 202 -1.72 9.04 3.10
N ARG A 203 -1.81 7.75 2.76
CA ARG A 203 -3.03 6.94 2.99
C ARG A 203 -3.42 6.99 4.46
N ASP A 204 -2.45 6.82 5.35
CA ASP A 204 -2.69 6.75 6.77
C ASP A 204 -3.17 8.10 7.35
N ILE A 205 -2.58 9.23 6.91
CA ILE A 205 -3.05 10.59 7.26
C ILE A 205 -4.49 10.79 6.78
N PHE A 206 -4.79 10.52 5.50
CA PHE A 206 -6.15 10.71 4.97
C PHE A 206 -7.17 9.83 5.69
N TYR A 207 -6.82 8.57 5.98
CA TYR A 207 -7.65 7.66 6.75
C TYR A 207 -7.97 8.23 8.14
N CYS A 208 -6.94 8.59 8.91
CA CYS A 208 -7.10 9.08 10.27
C CYS A 208 -7.81 10.44 10.33
N THR A 209 -7.49 11.37 9.43
CA THR A 209 -8.16 12.67 9.36
C THR A 209 -9.64 12.50 9.04
N THR A 210 -9.99 11.64 8.08
CA THR A 210 -11.39 11.35 7.77
C THR A 210 -12.11 10.75 8.98
N LYS A 211 -11.47 9.80 9.68
CA LYS A 211 -12.03 9.19 10.91
C LYS A 211 -12.11 10.15 12.09
N CYS A 212 -11.22 11.14 12.17
CA CYS A 212 -11.26 12.21 13.17
C CYS A 212 -12.44 13.17 12.92
N LEU A 213 -12.78 13.44 11.66
CA LEU A 213 -13.97 14.22 11.31
C LEU A 213 -15.25 13.43 11.56
N ASN A 214 -15.26 12.16 11.13
CA ASN A 214 -16.39 11.27 11.24
C ASN A 214 -15.92 9.83 11.58
N PRO A 215 -16.05 9.38 12.84
CA PRO A 215 -15.64 8.03 13.25
C PRO A 215 -16.33 6.91 12.45
N LYS A 216 -17.54 7.20 11.95
CA LYS A 216 -18.38 6.30 11.17
C LYS A 216 -18.11 6.35 9.65
N ALA A 217 -17.15 7.14 9.18
CA ALA A 217 -16.79 7.20 7.77
C ALA A 217 -16.43 5.81 7.22
N GLY A 218 -16.90 5.50 6.01
CA GLY A 218 -16.63 4.20 5.36
C GLY A 218 -17.38 3.00 5.96
N VAL A 219 -18.18 3.18 7.01
CA VAL A 219 -19.13 2.14 7.45
C VAL A 219 -20.33 2.21 6.52
N THR A 220 -20.38 1.31 5.54
CA THR A 220 -21.58 1.13 4.73
C THR A 220 -22.70 0.72 5.67
N ARG A 221 -23.65 1.63 5.94
CA ARG A 221 -24.94 1.21 6.49
C ARG A 221 -25.56 0.36 5.41
N VAL A 222 -25.44 -0.96 5.55
CA VAL A 222 -26.36 -1.87 4.86
C VAL A 222 -27.72 -1.46 5.40
N TYR A 223 -28.46 -0.67 4.62
CA TYR A 223 -29.85 -0.41 4.92
C TYR A 223 -30.51 -1.79 4.93
N LYS A 224 -30.90 -2.23 6.12
CA LYS A 224 -31.76 -3.40 6.33
C LYS A 224 -33.15 -3.02 5.78
N GLY A 225 -33.24 -2.95 4.46
CA GLY A 225 -34.47 -2.84 3.69
C GLY A 225 -34.30 -3.81 2.54
N GLU A 226 -35.04 -4.92 2.62
CA GLU A 226 -35.12 -6.00 1.62
C GLU A 226 -33.89 -6.91 1.45
N ASN A 227 -34.02 -8.10 2.05
CA ASN A 227 -33.63 -9.40 1.53
C ASN A 227 -32.28 -9.48 0.79
N ASN A 228 -31.21 -9.76 1.54
CA ASN A 228 -30.57 -11.08 1.49
C ASN A 228 -29.35 -11.14 2.43
N THR A 229 -29.43 -12.10 3.34
CA THR A 229 -28.36 -12.64 4.17
C THR A 229 -27.17 -13.08 3.31
N THR A 230 -26.09 -12.27 3.26
CA THR A 230 -24.72 -12.75 2.91
C THR A 230 -23.60 -11.72 3.12
N ALA A 231 -23.87 -10.44 3.42
CA ALA A 231 -22.82 -9.40 3.41
C ALA A 231 -22.05 -9.19 4.74
N ALA A 232 -22.32 -9.94 5.80
CA ALA A 232 -21.74 -9.66 7.13
C ALA A 232 -20.29 -10.16 7.34
N GLN A 233 -19.66 -10.84 6.37
CA GLN A 233 -18.34 -11.46 6.57
C GLN A 233 -17.14 -10.68 6.00
N ILE A 234 -17.32 -9.53 5.35
CA ILE A 234 -16.19 -8.87 4.65
C ILE A 234 -15.42 -7.85 5.52
N ILE A 235 -15.85 -7.55 6.76
CA ILE A 235 -15.22 -6.48 7.56
C ILE A 235 -14.27 -7.00 8.67
N GLU A 236 -14.15 -8.31 8.89
CA GLU A 236 -13.22 -8.86 9.90
C GLU A 236 -11.86 -9.34 9.36
N MET A 237 -11.57 -9.21 8.07
CA MET A 237 -10.26 -9.58 7.51
C MET A 237 -9.71 -8.54 6.53
N SER A 238 -9.21 -7.43 7.07
CA SER A 238 -8.15 -6.61 6.45
C SER A 238 -7.48 -5.72 7.49
#